data_AF-G7GWC0-F1
#
_entry.id   AF-G7GWC0-F1
#
_cell.length_a   1.000
_cell.length_b   1.000
_cell.length_c   1.000
_cell.angle_alpha   90.00
_cell.angle_beta   90.00
_cell.angle_gamma   90.00
#
_symmetry.space_group_name_H-M   'P 1'
#
loop_
_entity.id
_entity.type
_entity.pdbx_description
1 polymer ?
#
loop_
_entity_poly.entity_id
_entity_poly.type
_entity_poly.pdbx_seq_one_letter_code
_entity_poly.pdbx_strand_id
1 'polypeptide(L)' 'MTAMTSDVLGLPRGRALTRADLDAMPDDGHRYELIDGILIVSPAPRRVHQRAVARLLVRLA' A
#
# COMPACT_ATOMS: atom_id res chain seq x y z
N MET A 1 -10.33 -16.58 -3.62
CA MET A 1 -9.20 -15.65 -3.81
C MET A 1 -9.69 -14.60 -4.78
N THR A 2 -10.25 -13.49 -4.28
CA THR A 2 -10.91 -12.48 -5.13
C THR A 2 -9.84 -11.55 -5.67
N ALA A 3 -9.46 -11.74 -6.94
CA ALA A 3 -8.68 -10.76 -7.67
C ALA A 3 -9.61 -9.56 -7.96
N MET A 4 -9.50 -8.51 -7.16
CA MET A 4 -10.15 -7.23 -7.47
C MET A 4 -9.44 -6.65 -8.69
N THR A 5 -10.17 -6.59 -9.80
CA THR A 5 -9.67 -6.23 -11.12
C THR A 5 -9.19 -4.77 -11.13
N SER A 6 -7.93 -4.55 -11.48
CA SER A 6 -7.24 -3.24 -11.52
C SER A 6 -7.81 -2.22 -12.52
N ASP A 7 -8.83 -2.58 -13.31
CA ASP A 7 -9.55 -1.66 -14.21
C ASP A 7 -10.23 -0.53 -13.46
N VAL A 8 -10.68 -0.78 -12.22
CA VAL A 8 -11.36 0.22 -11.39
C VAL A 8 -10.45 1.41 -11.03
N LEU A 9 -9.12 1.21 -11.05
CA LEU A 9 -8.12 2.24 -10.72
C LEU A 9 -7.49 2.90 -11.97
N GLY A 10 -7.87 2.52 -13.19
CA GLY A 10 -7.30 3.10 -14.42
C GLY A 10 -5.79 2.83 -14.60
N LEU A 11 -5.26 1.78 -13.96
CA LEU A 11 -3.84 1.45 -13.99
C LEU A 11 -3.40 0.93 -15.38
N PRO A 12 -2.19 1.26 -15.82
CA PRO A 12 -1.65 0.77 -17.09
C PRO A 12 -1.48 -0.76 -17.04
N ARG A 13 -1.85 -1.42 -18.15
CA ARG A 13 -1.68 -2.86 -18.32
C ARG A 13 -0.51 -3.17 -19.25
N GLY A 14 0.09 -4.35 -19.08
CA GLY A 14 1.14 -4.85 -19.97
C GLY A 14 2.54 -4.26 -19.71
N ARG A 15 2.71 -3.45 -18.67
CA ARG A 15 4.02 -3.01 -18.17
C ARG A 15 4.06 -3.03 -16.65
N ALA A 16 5.26 -3.07 -16.10
CA ALA A 16 5.51 -2.80 -14.70
C ALA A 16 5.04 -1.39 -14.31
N LEU A 17 4.53 -1.24 -13.09
CA LEU A 17 4.16 0.05 -12.53
C LEU A 17 5.40 0.85 -12.16
N THR A 18 5.26 2.15 -12.23
CA THR A 18 6.32 3.12 -11.98
C THR A 18 5.93 4.00 -10.81
N ARG A 19 6.91 4.79 -10.34
CA ARG A 19 6.66 5.78 -9.29
C ARG A 19 5.54 6.77 -9.67
N ALA A 20 5.47 7.18 -10.93
CA ALA A 20 4.42 8.09 -11.40
C ALA A 20 3.02 7.47 -11.32
N ASP A 21 2.89 6.16 -11.54
CA ASP A 21 1.60 5.47 -11.39
C ASP A 21 1.18 5.41 -9.91
N LEU A 22 2.14 5.23 -8.99
CA LEU A 22 1.88 5.29 -7.55
C LEU A 22 1.44 6.69 -7.09
N ASP A 23 2.11 7.74 -7.58
CA ASP A 23 1.77 9.13 -7.22
C ASP A 23 0.38 9.55 -7.74
N ALA A 24 -0.17 8.84 -8.73
CA ALA A 24 -1.52 9.07 -9.24
C ALA A 24 -2.62 8.34 -8.45
N MET A 25 -2.27 7.57 -7.42
CA MET A 25 -3.26 6.86 -6.60
C MET A 25 -4.13 7.82 -5.78
N PRO A 26 -5.42 7.49 -5.59
CA PRO A 26 -6.31 8.32 -4.80
C PRO A 26 -5.91 8.31 -3.31
N ASP A 27 -6.17 9.42 -2.62
CA ASP A 27 -6.07 9.47 -1.15
C ASP A 27 -7.38 8.93 -0.54
N ASP A 28 -7.53 7.61 -0.55
CA ASP A 28 -8.73 6.89 -0.09
C ASP A 28 -8.50 6.16 1.25
N GLY A 29 -7.39 6.44 1.91
CA GLY A 29 -6.99 5.83 3.17
C GLY A 29 -6.32 4.46 3.02
N HIS A 30 -6.13 3.94 1.81
CA HIS A 30 -5.29 2.77 1.59
C HIS A 30 -3.81 3.14 1.57
N ARG A 31 -2.97 2.24 2.09
CA ARG A 31 -1.52 2.34 1.92
C ARG A 31 -1.11 1.54 0.70
N TYR A 32 -0.83 2.26 -0.38
CA TYR A 32 -0.28 1.74 -1.62
C TYR A 32 1.24 1.67 -1.55
N GLU A 33 1.81 0.53 -1.89
CA GLU A 33 3.26 0.28 -1.88
C GLU A 33 3.67 -0.25 -3.26
N LEU A 34 4.72 0.31 -3.86
CA LEU A 34 5.28 -0.14 -5.13
C LEU A 34 6.55 -0.96 -4.87
N ILE A 35 6.51 -2.24 -5.26
CA ILE A 35 7.63 -3.18 -5.09
C ILE A 35 7.87 -3.86 -6.42
N ASP A 36 9.05 -3.66 -7.02
CA ASP A 36 9.47 -4.24 -8.31
C ASP A 36 8.42 -4.07 -9.44
N GLY A 37 7.74 -2.92 -9.44
CA GLY A 37 6.71 -2.62 -10.42
C GLY A 37 5.34 -3.24 -10.14
N ILE A 38 5.14 -3.83 -8.97
CA ILE A 38 3.89 -4.41 -8.50
C ILE A 38 3.29 -3.51 -7.41
N LEU A 39 1.99 -3.22 -7.54
CA LEU A 39 1.24 -2.48 -6.52
C LEU A 39 0.74 -3.45 -5.45
N ILE A 40 1.15 -3.22 -4.22
CA ILE A 40 0.67 -3.92 -3.03
C ILE A 40 -0.20 -2.98 -2.21
N VAL A 41 -1.35 -3.47 -1.75
CA VAL A 41 -2.20 -2.75 -0.82
C VAL A 41 -2.09 -3.41 0.55
N SER A 42 -1.49 -2.71 1.50
CA SER A 42 -1.31 -3.22 2.84
C SER A 42 -2.62 -3.11 3.65
N PRO A 43 -3.09 -4.18 4.29
CA PRO A 43 -4.25 -4.11 5.17
C PRO A 43 -4.02 -3.16 6.36
N ALA A 44 -5.11 -2.58 6.86
CA ALA A 44 -5.05 -1.77 8.06
C ALA A 44 -4.50 -2.58 9.26
N PRO A 45 -3.48 -2.07 9.97
CA PRO A 45 -2.82 -2.79 11.05
C PRO A 45 -3.76 -3.01 12.24
N ARG A 46 -3.72 -4.21 12.82
CA ARG A 46 -4.49 -4.53 14.04
C ARG A 46 -3.92 -3.80 15.26
N ARG A 47 -4.74 -3.64 16.30
CA ARG A 47 -4.33 -2.98 17.57
C ARG A 47 -3.07 -3.56 18.21
N VAL A 48 -2.77 -4.85 18.02
CA VAL A 48 -1.52 -5.45 18.53
C VAL A 48 -0.28 -4.93 17.81
N HIS A 49 -0.36 -4.72 16.50
CA HIS A 49 0.72 -4.13 15.71
C HIS A 49 0.99 -2.69 16.17
N GLN A 50 -0.07 -1.90 16.35
CA GLN A 50 0.05 -0.52 16.84
C GLN A 50 0.70 -0.44 18.23
N ARG A 51 0.33 -1.34 19.15
CA ARG A 51 0.97 -1.43 20.47
C ARG A 51 2.46 -1.75 20.37
N ALA A 52 2.88 -2.61 19.44
CA ALA A 52 4.29 -2.94 19.26
C ALA A 52 5.08 -1.72 18.73
N VAL A 53 4.56 -1.02 17.71
CA VAL A 53 5.19 0.19 17.16
C VAL A 53 5.30 1.29 18.22
N ALA A 54 4.25 1.57 18.99
CA ALA A 54 4.30 2.59 20.04
C ALA A 54 5.37 2.28 21.11
N ARG A 55 5.49 1.01 21.51
CA ARG A 55 6.54 0.56 22.45
C ARG A 55 7.95 0.69 21.89
N LEU A 56 8.11 0.51 20.58
CA LEU A 56 9.39 0.69 19.90
C LEU A 56 9.75 2.18 19.85
N LEU A 57 8.82 3.04 19.45
CA LEU A 57 9.03 4.50 19.39
C LEU A 57 9.48 5.07 20.74
N VAL A 58 8.83 4.67 21.84
CA VAL A 58 9.21 5.11 23.21
C VAL A 58 10.62 4.67 23.60
N ARG A 59 11.14 3.57 23.04
CA ARG A 59 12.50 3.08 23.33
C ARG A 59 13.58 3.74 22.48
N LEU A 60 13.20 4.32 21.35
CA LEU A 60 14.12 5.02 20.44
C LEU A 60 14.20 6.52 20.72
N ALA A 61 13.30 7.05 21.56
CA ALA A 61 13.34 8.40 22.08
C ALA A 61 14.34 8.50 23.25
#